data_AF-A0A6A6IL07-F1
#
_entry.id   AF-A0A6A6IL07-F1
#
_cell.length_a   1.000
_cell.length_b   1.000
_cell.length_c   1.000
_cell.angle_alpha   90.00
_cell.angle_beta   90.00
_cell.angle_gamma   90.00
#
_symmetry.space_group_name_H-M   'P 1'
#
loop_
_entity.id
_entity.type
_entity.pdbx_description
1 polymer ?
#
loop_
_entity_poly.entity_id
_entity_poly.type
_entity_poly.pdbx_seq_one_letter_code
_entity_poly.pdbx_strand_id
1 'polypeptide(L)'
;MRKQTLEGAIWIPACLLEIVPNQPMTAPLQPRHTSEMIRYALRYPAANAALIDQEGLELLGLKAPAVQGSNRDLSSLGFRVGQKLISFAAKSLQVPWILHAPPPPETQSSARRGQASQVWFGQKCIQQKPRGTSRTSPSLIHAP
;
A
#
# COMPACT_ATOMS: atom_id res chain seq x y z
N MET A 1 -5.63 5.05 58.80
CA MET A 1 -5.71 4.45 57.46
C MET A 1 -6.09 5.54 56.46
N ARG A 2 -5.48 5.53 55.27
CA ARG A 2 -5.15 6.72 54.46
C ARG A 2 -6.36 7.35 53.74
N LYS A 3 -6.50 8.67 53.87
CA LYS A 3 -7.38 9.54 53.05
C LYS A 3 -6.75 9.73 51.66
N GLN A 4 -6.89 8.77 50.74
CA GLN A 4 -6.32 8.88 49.41
C GLN A 4 -7.45 9.03 48.37
N THR A 5 -7.63 10.28 47.95
CA THR A 5 -8.48 10.80 46.86
C THR A 5 -9.94 11.09 47.21
N LEU A 6 -10.47 12.18 46.63
CA LEU A 6 -11.84 12.68 46.79
C LEU A 6 -12.89 11.80 46.09
N GLU A 7 -12.48 10.92 45.16
CA GLU A 7 -13.36 10.16 44.25
C GLU A 7 -13.05 8.65 44.18
N GLY A 8 -12.20 8.09 45.05
CA GLY A 8 -11.97 6.64 45.12
C GLY A 8 -10.93 6.08 44.14
N ALA A 9 -10.00 6.89 43.66
CA ALA A 9 -8.89 6.42 42.83
C ALA A 9 -7.85 5.65 43.67
N ILE A 10 -7.44 4.49 43.16
CA ILE A 10 -6.41 3.61 43.76
C ILE A 10 -5.08 3.85 43.05
N TRP A 11 -4.03 4.09 43.82
CA TRP A 11 -2.67 4.22 43.29
C TRP A 11 -2.05 2.85 43.06
N ILE A 12 -1.80 2.49 41.81
CA ILE A 12 -1.15 1.23 41.40
C ILE A 12 0.16 1.56 40.67
N PRO A 13 1.31 1.03 41.11
CA PRO A 13 2.58 1.18 40.40
C PRO A 13 2.53 0.59 38.97
N ALA A 14 3.17 1.26 38.01
CA ALA A 14 3.17 0.84 36.61
C ALA A 14 3.78 -0.55 36.38
N CYS A 15 4.71 -1.00 37.24
CA CYS A 15 5.29 -2.34 37.16
C CYS A 15 4.30 -3.48 37.48
N LEU A 16 3.13 -3.15 38.02
CA LEU A 16 2.05 -4.10 38.31
C LEU A 16 0.90 -4.02 37.29
N LEU A 17 1.06 -3.22 36.23
CA LEU A 17 0.04 -3.03 35.19
C LEU A 17 0.51 -3.62 33.87
N GLU A 18 -0.42 -4.24 33.15
CA GLU A 18 -0.23 -4.67 31.76
C GLU A 18 -1.19 -3.92 30.84
N ILE A 19 -0.78 -3.73 29.60
CA ILE A 19 -1.62 -3.11 28.58
C ILE A 19 -2.59 -4.17 28.07
N VAL A 20 -3.89 -3.88 28.15
CA VAL A 20 -4.92 -4.77 27.60
C VAL A 20 -4.72 -4.87 26.08
N PRO A 21 -4.69 -6.10 25.51
CA PRO A 21 -4.49 -6.27 24.08
C PRO A 21 -5.66 -5.72 23.26
N ASN A 22 -5.40 -5.43 21.99
CA ASN A 22 -6.37 -4.97 21.00
C ASN A 22 -7.00 -3.59 21.29
N GLN A 23 -6.33 -2.74 22.06
CA GLN A 23 -6.72 -1.35 22.23
C GLN A 23 -6.26 -0.52 21.01
N PRO A 24 -7.18 0.15 20.29
CA PRO A 24 -6.81 0.97 19.14
C PRO A 24 -6.08 2.25 19.57
N MET A 25 -5.06 2.64 18.82
CA MET A 25 -4.36 3.89 19.03
C MET A 25 -5.17 5.05 18.42
N THR A 26 -5.57 6.03 19.24
CA THR A 26 -6.38 7.18 18.81
C THR A 26 -5.55 8.44 18.54
N ALA A 27 -4.33 8.51 19.08
CA ALA A 27 -3.46 9.67 18.91
C ALA A 27 -2.76 9.66 17.54
N PRO A 28 -2.33 10.83 17.02
CA PRO A 28 -1.63 10.90 15.74
C PRO A 28 -0.30 10.12 15.79
N LEU A 29 -0.03 9.34 14.75
CA LEU A 29 1.20 8.57 14.62
C LEU A 29 2.39 9.48 14.28
N GLN A 30 3.55 9.19 14.91
CA GLN A 30 4.80 9.86 14.61
C GLN A 30 5.25 9.57 13.17
N PRO A 31 6.00 10.47 12.50
CA PRO A 31 6.38 10.30 11.08
C PRO A 31 7.01 8.94 10.75
N ARG A 32 7.85 8.40 11.64
CA ARG A 32 8.45 7.07 11.51
C ARG A 32 7.42 5.93 11.59
N HIS A 33 6.47 6.01 12.52
CA HIS A 33 5.40 5.00 12.63
C HIS A 33 4.46 5.08 11.43
N THR A 34 4.15 6.29 10.97
CA THR A 34 3.35 6.53 9.78
C THR A 34 4.02 5.96 8.53
N SER A 35 5.34 6.13 8.35
CA SER A 35 6.05 5.54 7.21
C SER A 35 6.00 4.01 7.19
N GLU A 36 6.14 3.37 8.36
CA GLU A 36 6.03 1.91 8.47
C GLU A 36 4.59 1.42 8.27
N MET A 37 3.61 2.12 8.83
CA MET A 37 2.19 1.83 8.60
C MET A 37 1.85 1.91 7.10
N ILE A 38 2.33 2.94 6.41
CA ILE A 38 2.13 3.10 4.96
C ILE A 38 2.79 1.95 4.19
N ARG A 39 4.04 1.60 4.51
CA ARG A 39 4.74 0.47 3.87
C ARG A 39 4.01 -0.85 4.08
N TYR A 40 3.45 -1.05 5.27
CA TYR A 40 2.68 -2.25 5.60
C TYR A 40 1.34 -2.31 4.86
N ALA A 41 0.63 -1.18 4.76
CA ALA A 41 -0.67 -1.05 4.11
C ALA A 41 -0.59 -1.08 2.58
N LEU A 42 0.49 -0.54 1.99
CA LEU A 42 0.70 -0.52 0.55
C LEU A 42 1.16 -1.88 0.05
N ARG A 43 0.21 -2.67 -0.42
CA ARG A 43 0.42 -3.99 -1.04
C ARG A 43 -0.12 -3.98 -2.47
N TYR A 44 0.47 -4.80 -3.33
CA TYR A 44 -0.02 -4.95 -4.71
C TYR A 44 -1.44 -5.54 -4.73
N PRO A 45 -2.28 -5.20 -5.73
CA PRO A 45 -3.65 -5.70 -5.82
C PRO A 45 -3.77 -7.23 -5.73
N ALA A 46 -2.84 -7.97 -6.36
CA ALA A 46 -2.83 -9.43 -6.31
C ALA A 46 -2.61 -9.98 -4.88
N ALA A 47 -1.70 -9.37 -4.12
CA ALA A 47 -1.46 -9.74 -2.72
C ALA A 47 -2.66 -9.39 -1.83
N ASN A 48 -3.28 -8.23 -2.03
CA ASN A 48 -4.50 -7.86 -1.30
C ASN A 48 -5.66 -8.81 -1.58
N ALA A 49 -5.89 -9.18 -2.84
CA ALA A 49 -6.92 -10.14 -3.22
C ALA A 49 -6.67 -11.51 -2.57
N ALA A 50 -5.42 -11.99 -2.55
CA ALA A 50 -5.06 -13.25 -1.90
C ALA A 50 -5.32 -13.21 -0.38
N LEU A 51 -4.95 -12.13 0.30
CA LEU A 51 -5.18 -11.99 1.75
C LEU A 51 -6.67 -11.94 2.09
N ILE A 52 -7.48 -11.26 1.28
CA ILE A 52 -8.93 -11.23 1.48
C ILE A 52 -9.51 -12.63 1.34
N ASP A 53 -9.15 -13.37 0.28
CA ASP A 53 -9.71 -14.70 0.03
C ASP A 53 -9.19 -15.79 0.99
N GLN A 54 -7.92 -15.72 1.37
CA GLN A 54 -7.28 -16.75 2.20
C GLN A 54 -7.49 -16.50 3.69
N GLU A 55 -7.35 -15.27 4.16
CA GLU A 55 -7.37 -14.94 5.58
C GLU A 55 -8.63 -14.13 5.96
N GLY A 56 -8.95 -13.09 5.18
CA GLY A 56 -10.03 -12.15 5.51
C GLY A 56 -11.41 -12.82 5.59
N LEU A 57 -11.77 -13.62 4.59
CA LEU A 57 -13.06 -14.34 4.59
C LEU A 57 -13.16 -15.40 5.69
N GLU A 58 -12.03 -15.99 6.08
CA GLU A 58 -11.96 -16.95 7.18
C GLU A 58 -12.11 -16.25 8.54
N LEU A 59 -11.36 -15.17 8.78
CA LEU A 59 -11.46 -14.35 10.00
C LEU A 59 -12.86 -13.78 10.21
N LEU A 60 -13.55 -13.43 9.13
CA LEU A 60 -14.94 -12.94 9.18
C LEU A 60 -15.97 -14.06 9.37
N GLY A 61 -15.56 -15.34 9.38
CA GLY A 61 -16.45 -16.50 9.51
C GLY A 61 -17.31 -16.79 8.27
N LEU A 62 -16.97 -16.20 7.12
CA LEU A 62 -17.72 -16.35 5.86
C LEU A 62 -17.27 -17.60 5.07
N LYS A 63 -16.00 -18.01 5.23
CA LYS A 63 -15.42 -19.23 4.63
C LYS A 63 -15.35 -20.35 5.68
N ALA A 64 -15.67 -21.58 5.26
CA ALA A 64 -15.73 -22.74 6.16
C ALA A 64 -14.31 -23.24 6.55
N PRO A 65 -14.12 -23.87 7.73
CA PRO A 65 -15.12 -24.20 8.74
C PRO A 65 -15.34 -23.01 9.69
N ALA A 66 -16.50 -22.36 9.58
CA ALA A 66 -16.85 -21.21 10.40
C ALA A 66 -17.03 -21.67 11.86
N VAL A 67 -15.97 -21.55 12.67
CA VAL A 67 -16.02 -21.77 14.12
C VAL A 67 -16.88 -20.69 14.80
N GLN A 68 -17.19 -19.59 14.11
CA GLN A 68 -17.96 -18.47 14.64
C GLN A 68 -19.11 -18.05 13.70
N GLY A 69 -20.33 -18.38 14.12
CA GLY A 69 -21.63 -17.70 13.98
C GLY A 69 -22.06 -16.91 12.73
N SER A 70 -21.21 -16.19 12.01
CA SER A 70 -21.65 -15.11 11.11
C SER A 70 -22.42 -15.61 9.89
N ASN A 71 -21.94 -16.64 9.20
CA ASN A 71 -22.67 -17.22 8.07
C ASN A 71 -23.96 -17.96 8.52
N ARG A 72 -23.98 -18.49 9.74
CA ARG A 72 -25.17 -19.10 10.34
C ARG A 72 -26.24 -18.05 10.62
N ASP A 73 -25.86 -16.89 11.15
CA ASP A 73 -26.78 -15.78 11.41
C ASP A 73 -27.31 -15.17 10.10
N LEU A 74 -26.45 -15.00 9.09
CA LEU A 74 -26.87 -14.53 7.76
C LEU A 74 -27.83 -15.51 7.06
N SER A 75 -27.64 -16.82 7.26
CA SER A 75 -28.55 -17.83 6.72
C SER A 75 -29.95 -17.77 7.35
N SER A 76 -30.06 -17.35 8.62
CA SER A 76 -31.34 -17.14 9.30
C SER A 76 -32.14 -15.98 8.71
N LEU A 77 -31.44 -15.00 8.14
CA LEU A 77 -32.01 -13.85 7.43
C LEU A 77 -32.25 -14.13 5.93
N GLY A 78 -32.00 -15.37 5.47
CA GLY A 78 -32.19 -15.76 4.07
C GLY A 78 -31.05 -15.35 3.13
N PHE A 79 -29.93 -14.84 3.65
CA PHE A 79 -28.77 -14.50 2.83
C PHE A 79 -27.86 -15.71 2.61
N ARG A 80 -27.27 -15.79 1.41
CA ARG A 80 -26.24 -16.77 1.05
C ARG A 80 -25.01 -16.04 0.56
N VAL A 81 -23.89 -16.21 1.26
CA VAL A 81 -22.62 -15.57 0.89
C VAL A 81 -21.75 -16.54 0.12
N GLY A 82 -21.22 -16.11 -1.02
CA GLY A 82 -20.27 -16.89 -1.81
C GLY A 82 -18.89 -16.93 -1.16
N GLN A 83 -18.17 -18.04 -1.30
CA GLN A 83 -16.84 -18.24 -0.71
C GLN A 83 -15.68 -17.73 -1.59
N LYS A 84 -16.01 -17.04 -2.70
CA LYS A 84 -15.04 -16.53 -3.67
C LYS A 84 -15.41 -15.11 -4.05
N LEU A 85 -14.42 -14.33 -4.46
CA LEU A 85 -14.63 -12.99 -5.00
C LEU A 85 -15.39 -13.08 -6.34
N ILE A 86 -16.23 -12.07 -6.60
CA ILE A 86 -16.98 -11.95 -7.84
C ILE A 86 -16.03 -11.71 -9.03
N SER A 87 -16.28 -12.37 -10.16
CA SER A 87 -15.56 -12.17 -11.41
C SER A 87 -16.44 -11.45 -12.42
N PHE A 88 -15.90 -10.44 -13.10
CA PHE A 88 -16.59 -9.73 -14.17
C PHE A 88 -15.66 -9.48 -15.36
N ALA A 89 -16.24 -9.36 -16.56
CA ALA A 89 -15.49 -9.03 -17.76
C ALA A 89 -15.19 -7.52 -17.79
N ALA A 90 -13.92 -7.14 -17.83
CA ALA A 90 -13.48 -5.76 -17.93
C ALA A 90 -13.01 -5.43 -19.36
N LYS A 91 -13.15 -4.16 -19.76
CA LYS A 91 -12.60 -3.62 -21.01
C LYS A 91 -11.64 -2.49 -20.69
N SER A 92 -10.47 -2.50 -21.32
CA SER A 92 -9.54 -1.35 -21.25
C SER A 92 -9.96 -0.31 -22.28
N LEU A 93 -10.15 0.92 -21.83
CA LEU A 93 -10.39 2.05 -22.74
C LEU A 93 -9.07 2.55 -23.32
N GLN A 94 -9.15 3.17 -24.51
CA GLN A 94 -7.99 3.85 -25.10
C GLN A 94 -7.71 5.15 -24.35
N VAL A 95 -6.42 5.44 -24.12
CA VAL A 95 -5.98 6.68 -23.47
C VAL A 95 -6.25 7.86 -24.41
N PRO A 96 -6.81 8.99 -23.92
CA PRO A 96 -7.06 10.15 -24.75
C PRO A 96 -5.76 10.85 -25.17
N TRP A 97 -5.81 11.60 -26.27
CA TRP A 97 -4.69 12.44 -26.69
C TRP A 97 -4.60 13.70 -25.82
N ILE A 98 -3.45 13.93 -25.21
CA ILE A 98 -3.19 15.10 -24.37
C ILE A 98 -2.49 16.14 -25.24
N LEU A 99 -3.15 17.27 -25.49
CA LEU A 99 -2.56 18.43 -26.14
C LEU A 99 -1.95 19.36 -25.10
N HIS A 100 -0.65 19.62 -25.23
CA HIS A 100 0.04 20.61 -24.42
C HIS A 100 0.14 21.94 -25.16
N ALA A 101 0.14 23.05 -24.42
CA ALA A 101 0.45 24.35 -24.99
C ALA A 101 1.89 24.36 -25.54
N PRO A 102 2.15 25.04 -26.66
CA PRO A 102 3.52 25.23 -27.12
C PRO A 102 4.33 25.97 -26.05
N PRO A 103 5.62 25.66 -25.89
CA PRO A 103 6.47 26.45 -25.00
C PRO A 103 6.44 27.92 -25.43
N PRO A 104 6.51 28.87 -24.48
CA PRO A 104 6.56 30.28 -24.82
C PRO A 104 7.76 30.56 -25.74
N PRO A 105 7.66 31.55 -26.65
CA PRO A 105 8.81 31.93 -27.46
C PRO A 105 9.96 32.33 -26.53
N GLU A 106 11.13 31.72 -26.71
CA GLU A 106 12.36 32.16 -26.05
C GLU A 106 12.49 33.66 -26.33
N THR A 107 12.28 34.47 -25.28
CA THR A 107 12.61 35.88 -25.35
C THR A 107 14.11 35.92 -25.49
N GLN A 108 14.60 36.10 -26.72
CA GLN A 108 15.99 36.40 -27.00
C GLN A 108 16.26 37.75 -26.31
N SER A 109 16.56 37.72 -25.01
CA SER A 109 17.27 38.82 -24.40
C SER A 109 18.57 38.87 -25.19
N SER A 110 18.71 39.91 -26.00
CA SER A 110 19.97 40.26 -26.64
C SER A 110 20.94 40.65 -25.53
N ALA A 111 21.44 39.64 -24.79
CA ALA A 111 22.67 39.74 -24.06
C ALA A 111 23.73 39.97 -25.14
N ARG A 112 24.18 41.23 -25.22
CA ARG A 112 25.29 41.65 -26.04
C ARG A 112 26.39 40.61 -25.95
N ARG A 113 26.81 40.16 -27.14
CA ARG A 113 27.92 39.29 -27.46
C ARG A 113 29.16 39.64 -26.61
N GLY A 114 29.24 39.09 -25.40
CA GLY A 114 30.46 38.96 -24.62
C GLY A 114 31.12 37.66 -25.06
N GLN A 115 32.39 37.76 -25.44
CA GLN A 115 33.19 36.69 -26.01
C GLN A 115 33.09 35.36 -25.25
N ALA A 116 33.08 34.29 -26.03
CA ALA A 116 33.24 32.92 -25.56
C ALA A 116 34.50 32.77 -24.70
N SER A 117 34.35 32.07 -23.58
CA SER A 117 35.39 31.20 -23.06
C SER A 117 34.76 29.82 -22.96
N GLN A 118 35.09 28.97 -23.94
CA GLN A 118 34.74 27.56 -23.88
C GLN A 118 35.53 26.94 -22.72
N VAL A 119 34.85 26.54 -21.66
CA VAL A 119 35.39 25.55 -20.72
C VAL A 119 34.75 24.22 -21.08
N TRP A 120 35.56 23.36 -21.69
CA TRP A 120 35.26 21.99 -22.01
C TRP A 120 35.07 21.20 -20.71
N PHE A 121 33.84 20.75 -20.44
CA PHE A 121 33.62 19.58 -19.59
C PHE A 121 32.85 18.56 -20.41
N GLY A 122 33.58 17.58 -20.92
CA GLY A 122 33.01 16.45 -21.63
C GLY A 122 32.37 15.46 -20.65
N GLN A 123 31.15 15.01 -20.96
CA GLN A 123 30.81 13.60 -20.94
C GLN A 123 29.45 13.36 -21.61
N LYS A 124 29.54 12.86 -22.84
CA LYS A 124 28.65 11.91 -23.54
C LYS A 124 27.24 11.74 -22.96
N CYS A 125 26.24 12.27 -23.66
CA CYS A 125 24.87 11.78 -23.57
C CYS A 125 24.82 10.32 -24.05
N ILE A 126 24.55 9.38 -23.14
CA ILE A 126 24.29 7.99 -23.48
C ILE A 126 22.88 7.94 -24.09
N GLN A 127 22.79 7.78 -25.42
CA GLN A 127 21.58 7.27 -26.05
C GLN A 127 21.43 5.79 -25.68
N GLN A 128 20.48 5.47 -24.80
CA GLN A 128 20.08 4.08 -24.59
C GLN A 128 19.02 3.70 -25.64
N LYS A 129 19.49 3.00 -26.68
CA LYS A 129 18.67 2.25 -27.64
C LYS A 129 18.01 1.06 -26.93
N PRO A 130 16.70 0.80 -27.09
CA PRO A 130 16.10 -0.41 -26.52
C PRO A 130 16.59 -1.63 -27.29
N ARG A 131 17.33 -2.52 -26.62
CA ARG A 131 17.62 -3.86 -27.13
C ARG A 131 16.48 -4.77 -26.70
N GLY A 132 15.78 -5.33 -27.69
CA GLY A 132 14.97 -6.52 -27.47
C GLY A 132 15.87 -7.67 -27.02
N THR A 133 15.51 -8.30 -25.91
CA THR A 133 16.07 -9.58 -25.49
C THR A 133 14.90 -10.52 -25.23
N SER A 134 14.77 -11.51 -26.11
CA SER A 134 14.04 -12.74 -25.89
C SER A 134 14.51 -13.35 -24.57
N ARG A 135 13.60 -13.50 -23.61
CA ARG A 135 13.86 -14.24 -22.38
C ARG A 135 13.39 -15.67 -22.60
N THR A 136 14.36 -16.52 -22.89
CA THR A 136 14.27 -17.97 -22.79
C THR A 136 13.98 -18.37 -21.33
N SER A 137 13.00 -19.25 -21.16
CA SER A 137 12.64 -19.90 -19.91
C SER A 137 13.79 -20.77 -19.39
N PRO A 138 14.08 -20.81 -18.08
CA PRO A 138 14.82 -21.91 -17.49
C PRO A 138 13.85 -22.94 -16.90
N SER A 139 14.01 -24.16 -17.42
CA SER A 139 13.42 -25.41 -16.98
C SER A 139 13.89 -25.84 -15.58
N LEU A 140 12.94 -26.43 -14.85
CA LEU A 140 13.08 -27.45 -13.79
C LEU A 140 14.42 -28.19 -13.78
N ILE A 141 15.10 -28.20 -12.62
CA ILE A 141 15.98 -29.31 -12.19
C ILE A 141 15.75 -29.57 -10.69
N HIS A 142 15.69 -30.85 -10.39
CA HIS A 142 15.32 -31.54 -9.16
C HIS A 142 16.54 -31.83 -8.26
N ALA A 143 16.22 -32.21 -7.01
CA ALA A 143 16.96 -33.10 -6.09
C ALA A 143 18.16 -32.51 -5.30
N PRO A 144 18.60 -33.18 -4.21
CA PRO A 144 18.03 -34.33 -3.49
C PRO A 144 17.36 -34.00 -2.14
#